data_AF-A0A918BW23-F1
#
_entry.id   AF-A0A918BW23-F1
#
_cell.length_a   1.000
_cell.length_b   1.000
_cell.length_c   1.000
_cell.angle_alpha   90.00
_cell.angle_beta   90.00
_cell.angle_gamma   90.00
#
_symmetry.space_group_name_H-M   'P 1'
#
loop_
_entity.id
_entity.type
_entity.pdbx_description
1 polymer ?
#
loop_
_entity_poly.entity_id
_entity_poly.type
_entity_poly.pdbx_seq_one_letter_code
_entity_poly.pdbx_strand_id
1 'polypeptide(L)'
;METPGAFDRTARGRTPRLDPASSLARAATGRQIWELRAELYPHLQFLPRTEYQLSDLDPRWVVPVRRCLERLEASTAAWDPSASNEPEWQSKVTPEGETRKRVCKFQDLDGEERTFHLHARFTPGAGRIHFRLIGAEGKIRIAHGGSKIRPDL
;
A
#
# COMPACT_ATOMS: atom_id res chain seq x y z
N MET A 1 -48.54 41.58 32.79
CA MET A 1 -48.80 40.63 31.69
C MET A 1 -47.46 40.45 30.99
N GLU A 2 -46.66 39.52 31.48
CA GLU A 2 -45.27 39.32 31.05
C GLU A 2 -45.08 37.83 30.75
N THR A 3 -44.51 37.57 29.57
CA THR A 3 -44.40 36.28 28.88
C THR A 3 -43.19 35.49 29.40
N PRO A 4 -43.23 34.14 29.53
CA PRO A 4 -42.06 33.36 29.89
C PRO A 4 -41.20 33.05 28.64
N GLY A 5 -39.92 33.42 28.69
CA GLY A 5 -38.92 33.07 27.69
C GLY A 5 -38.42 31.64 27.88
N ALA A 6 -38.57 30.82 26.84
CA ALA A 6 -38.15 29.43 26.77
C ALA A 6 -36.61 29.30 26.74
N PHE A 7 -36.07 28.38 27.54
CA PHE A 7 -34.69 27.92 27.47
C PHE A 7 -34.53 27.00 26.25
N ASP A 8 -33.90 27.51 25.19
CA ASP A 8 -33.46 26.70 24.05
C ASP A 8 -32.20 25.92 24.42
N ARG A 9 -32.25 24.60 24.22
CA ARG A 9 -31.11 23.69 24.32
C ARG A 9 -30.50 23.56 22.94
N THR A 10 -29.42 24.28 22.67
CA THR A 10 -28.68 24.12 21.42
C THR A 10 -27.21 23.79 21.64
N ALA A 11 -26.88 22.61 21.12
CA ALA A 11 -25.61 22.19 20.53
C ALA A 11 -24.33 22.32 21.38
N ARG A 12 -23.93 21.18 21.96
CA ARG A 12 -22.52 20.85 22.16
C ARG A 12 -21.79 21.03 20.83
N GLY A 13 -20.91 22.03 20.75
CA GLY A 13 -20.01 22.27 19.63
C GLY A 13 -19.12 21.06 19.39
N ARG A 14 -19.55 20.19 18.46
CA ARG A 14 -18.72 19.17 17.86
C ARG A 14 -17.94 19.86 16.76
N THR A 15 -16.70 20.25 17.04
CA THR A 15 -15.73 20.57 15.99
C THR A 15 -15.56 19.32 15.14
N PRO A 16 -15.94 19.31 13.85
CA PRO A 16 -15.52 18.24 12.97
C PRO A 16 -14.06 18.51 12.66
N ARG A 17 -13.17 17.77 13.34
CA ARG A 17 -11.79 17.64 12.89
C ARG A 17 -11.76 16.49 11.88
N LEU A 18 -12.20 16.77 10.66
CA LEU A 18 -11.74 16.06 9.48
C LEU A 18 -10.57 16.87 8.94
N ASP A 19 -9.42 16.22 8.69
CA ASP A 19 -8.38 16.55 7.68
C ASP A 19 -7.06 15.82 8.04
N PRO A 20 -6.29 15.22 7.09
CA PRO A 20 -6.32 15.31 5.62
C PRO A 20 -6.57 13.97 4.88
N ALA A 21 -7.11 12.95 5.54
CA ALA A 21 -7.32 11.62 4.92
C ALA A 21 -8.56 11.54 4.00
N SER A 22 -9.26 12.65 3.71
CA SER A 22 -10.62 12.62 3.16
C SER A 22 -10.76 12.91 1.66
N SER A 23 -9.72 13.21 0.88
CA SER A 23 -9.96 13.53 -0.55
C SER A 23 -8.82 13.25 -1.53
N LEU A 24 -7.84 12.43 -1.18
CA LEU A 24 -7.02 11.82 -2.22
C LEU A 24 -7.91 10.83 -2.98
N ALA A 25 -8.30 11.23 -4.20
CA ALA A 25 -9.19 10.47 -5.06
C ALA A 25 -8.80 9.00 -5.02
N ARG A 26 -9.75 8.12 -4.66
CA ARG A 26 -9.51 6.69 -4.71
C ARG A 26 -9.17 6.35 -6.15
N ALA A 27 -7.88 6.12 -6.44
CA ALA A 27 -7.41 5.84 -7.79
C ALA A 27 -8.33 4.81 -8.45
N ALA A 28 -9.01 5.23 -9.52
CA ALA A 28 -10.03 4.46 -10.21
C ALA A 28 -9.44 3.63 -11.36
N THR A 29 -8.20 3.94 -11.75
CA THR A 29 -7.43 3.19 -12.74
C THR A 29 -6.04 2.83 -12.20
N GLY A 30 -5.40 1.84 -12.82
CA GLY A 30 -4.02 1.47 -12.50
C GLY A 30 -3.02 2.61 -12.76
N ARG A 31 -3.23 3.39 -13.83
CA ARG A 31 -2.46 4.61 -14.11
C ARG A 31 -2.57 5.63 -12.98
N GLN A 32 -3.77 5.87 -12.44
CA GLN A 32 -3.94 6.78 -11.30
C GLN A 32 -3.26 6.26 -10.03
N ILE A 33 -3.21 4.93 -9.82
CA ILE A 33 -2.43 4.35 -8.71
C ILE A 33 -0.97 4.74 -8.86
N TRP A 34 -0.42 4.63 -10.07
CA TRP A 34 0.97 5.01 -10.34
C TRP A 34 1.20 6.51 -10.16
N GLU A 35 0.42 7.36 -10.80
CA GLU A 35 0.59 8.81 -10.79
C GLU A 35 0.50 9.39 -9.36
N LEU A 36 -0.44 8.91 -8.55
CA LEU A 36 -0.66 9.40 -7.18
C LEU A 36 0.12 8.63 -6.12
N ARG A 37 0.97 7.66 -6.49
CA ARG A 37 1.60 6.72 -5.54
C ARG A 37 2.36 7.39 -4.40
N ALA A 38 3.04 8.50 -4.67
CA ALA A 38 3.85 9.21 -3.68
C ALA A 38 2.98 9.89 -2.61
N GLU A 39 1.78 10.35 -3.01
CA GLU A 39 0.81 10.97 -2.12
C GLU A 39 -0.04 9.93 -1.38
N LEU A 40 -0.42 8.85 -2.07
CA LEU A 40 -1.23 7.77 -1.51
C LEU A 40 -0.44 6.86 -0.56
N TYR A 41 0.84 6.65 -0.83
CA TYR A 41 1.66 5.62 -0.19
C TYR A 41 3.06 6.13 0.18
N PRO A 42 3.18 7.13 1.08
CA PRO A 42 4.46 7.75 1.41
C PRO A 42 5.49 6.78 2.04
N HIS A 43 5.05 5.66 2.61
CA HIS A 43 5.93 4.63 3.17
C HIS A 43 6.23 3.48 2.20
N LEU A 44 5.63 3.50 0.99
CA LEU A 44 5.91 2.56 -0.08
C LEU A 44 6.80 3.19 -1.14
N GLN A 45 7.92 2.53 -1.43
CA GLN A 45 8.77 2.86 -2.58
C GLN A 45 8.52 1.89 -3.71
N PHE A 46 8.61 2.36 -4.95
CA PHE A 46 8.29 1.57 -6.13
C PHE A 46 9.49 1.53 -7.07
N LEU A 47 9.91 0.34 -7.50
CA LEU A 47 10.91 0.22 -8.56
C LEU A 47 10.33 0.72 -9.90
N PRO A 48 11.15 1.29 -10.81
CA PRO A 48 10.67 1.84 -12.08
C PRO A 48 9.82 0.85 -12.90
N ARG A 49 10.20 -0.44 -12.91
CA ARG A 49 9.45 -1.49 -13.61
C ARG A 49 7.97 -1.62 -13.19
N THR A 50 7.64 -1.20 -11.98
CA THR A 50 6.25 -1.30 -11.47
C THR A 50 5.33 -0.29 -12.14
N GLU A 51 5.87 0.75 -12.78
CA GLU A 51 5.11 1.72 -13.57
C GLU A 51 4.24 1.05 -14.63
N TYR A 52 4.88 0.26 -15.49
CA TYR A 52 4.20 -0.44 -16.57
C TYR A 52 3.15 -1.40 -16.00
N GLN A 53 3.52 -2.14 -14.95
CA GLN A 53 2.64 -3.14 -14.34
C GLN A 53 1.39 -2.55 -13.71
N LEU A 54 1.53 -1.41 -13.04
CA LEU A 54 0.40 -0.70 -12.44
C LEU A 54 -0.42 0.01 -13.50
N SER A 55 0.23 0.67 -14.47
CA SER A 55 -0.45 1.42 -15.53
C SER A 55 -1.25 0.52 -16.47
N ASP A 56 -0.80 -0.72 -16.69
CA ASP A 56 -1.43 -1.74 -17.54
C ASP A 56 -2.25 -2.76 -16.74
N LEU A 57 -2.66 -2.42 -15.51
CA LEU A 57 -3.49 -3.30 -14.70
C LEU A 57 -4.82 -3.60 -15.39
N ASP A 58 -5.16 -4.89 -15.43
CA ASP A 58 -6.52 -5.36 -15.71
C ASP A 58 -7.52 -4.58 -14.82
N PRO A 59 -8.56 -3.96 -15.39
CA PRO A 59 -9.55 -3.17 -14.63
C PRO A 59 -10.12 -3.91 -13.42
N ARG A 60 -10.28 -5.24 -13.48
CA ARG A 60 -10.78 -6.06 -12.36
C ARG A 60 -9.81 -6.12 -11.18
N TRP A 61 -8.54 -5.78 -11.39
CA TRP A 61 -7.47 -5.80 -10.38
C TRP A 61 -7.16 -4.44 -9.78
N VAL A 62 -7.66 -3.34 -10.35
CA VAL A 62 -7.40 -1.99 -9.82
C VAL A 62 -7.82 -1.88 -8.36
N VAL A 63 -9.06 -2.23 -8.03
CA VAL A 63 -9.56 -2.15 -6.63
C VAL A 63 -8.83 -3.12 -5.69
N PRO A 64 -8.63 -4.41 -6.05
CA PRO A 64 -7.82 -5.33 -5.25
C PRO A 64 -6.39 -4.87 -4.98
N VAL A 65 -5.67 -4.41 -6.01
CA VAL A 65 -4.29 -3.92 -5.88
C VAL A 65 -4.26 -2.68 -5.00
N ARG A 66 -5.15 -1.71 -5.26
CA ARG A 66 -5.25 -0.50 -4.44
C ARG A 66 -5.49 -0.82 -2.97
N ARG A 67 -6.44 -1.69 -2.64
CA ARG A 67 -6.72 -2.11 -1.25
C ARG A 67 -5.54 -2.86 -0.62
N CYS A 68 -4.80 -3.62 -1.41
CA CYS A 68 -3.61 -4.31 -0.94
C CYS A 68 -2.50 -3.31 -0.60
N LEU A 69 -2.27 -2.30 -1.46
CA LEU A 69 -1.32 -1.22 -1.20
C LEU A 69 -1.76 -0.36 -0.01
N GLU A 70 -3.05 -0.01 0.11
CA GLU A 70 -3.62 0.72 1.27
C GLU A 70 -3.30 -0.01 2.60
N ARG A 71 -3.40 -1.34 2.63
CA ARG A 71 -3.08 -2.14 3.83
C ARG A 71 -1.59 -2.22 4.12
N LEU A 72 -0.77 -2.37 3.08
CA LEU A 72 0.69 -2.40 3.22
C LEU A 72 1.21 -1.04 3.71
N GLU A 73 0.68 0.05 3.17
CA GLU A 73 0.95 1.42 3.61
C GLU A 73 0.58 1.58 5.08
N ALA A 74 -0.64 1.21 5.48
CA ALA A 74 -1.07 1.33 6.88
C ALA A 74 -0.23 0.51 7.85
N SER A 75 0.17 -0.71 7.48
CA SER A 75 1.11 -1.53 8.27
C SER A 75 2.49 -0.89 8.38
N THR A 76 2.99 -0.32 7.29
CA THR A 76 4.34 0.27 7.25
C THR A 76 4.37 1.60 8.01
N ALA A 77 3.33 2.42 7.90
CA ALA A 77 3.19 3.68 8.63
C ALA A 77 3.13 3.49 10.15
N ALA A 78 2.61 2.35 10.62
CA ALA A 78 2.56 2.00 12.05
C ALA A 78 3.83 1.28 12.55
N TRP A 79 4.80 1.03 11.66
CA TRP A 79 5.99 0.26 11.98
C TRP A 79 7.04 1.09 12.69
N ASP A 80 7.54 0.57 13.81
CA ASP A 80 8.80 1.01 14.40
C ASP A 80 9.90 -0.02 14.12
N PRO A 81 10.83 0.28 13.18
CA PRO A 81 11.95 -0.60 12.86
C PRO A 81 12.95 -0.83 14.00
N SER A 82 12.93 0.02 15.03
CA SER A 82 13.78 -0.16 16.22
C SER A 82 13.20 -1.16 17.22
N ALA A 83 11.88 -1.31 17.22
CA ALA A 83 11.17 -2.21 18.12
C ALA A 83 10.92 -3.60 17.50
N SER A 84 10.77 -3.70 16.17
CA SER A 84 10.49 -4.96 15.47
C SER A 84 11.16 -5.03 14.10
N ASN A 85 11.61 -6.23 13.74
CA ASN A 85 12.21 -6.52 12.43
C ASN A 85 11.20 -6.43 11.26
N GLU A 86 9.90 -6.60 11.54
CA GLU A 86 8.83 -6.50 10.55
C GLU A 86 7.61 -5.75 11.12
N PRO A 87 6.80 -5.08 10.27
CA PRO A 87 5.55 -4.48 10.71
C PRO A 87 4.48 -5.53 11.02
N GLU A 88 3.48 -5.12 11.80
CA GLU A 88 2.26 -5.92 11.96
C GLU A 88 1.40 -5.81 10.69
N TRP A 89 1.34 -6.92 9.94
CA TRP A 89 0.69 -6.94 8.63
C TRP A 89 -0.84 -6.96 8.71
N GLN A 90 -1.49 -5.96 8.12
CA GLN A 90 -2.95 -5.90 7.93
C GLN A 90 -3.43 -6.72 6.71
N SER A 91 -2.54 -7.54 6.15
CA SER A 91 -2.81 -8.46 5.05
C SER A 91 -1.98 -9.72 5.22
N LYS A 92 -2.36 -10.81 4.53
CA LYS A 92 -1.54 -12.03 4.54
C LYS A 92 -0.28 -11.81 3.70
N VAL A 93 0.80 -11.41 4.39
CA VAL A 93 2.16 -11.35 3.88
C VAL A 93 2.86 -12.64 4.23
N THR A 94 3.49 -13.25 3.22
CA THR A 94 4.31 -14.45 3.43
C THR A 94 5.60 -14.34 2.63
N PRO A 95 6.72 -14.91 3.10
CA PRO A 95 7.89 -15.11 2.26
C PRO A 95 7.59 -16.10 1.12
N GLU A 96 8.20 -15.90 -0.04
CA GLU A 96 8.32 -16.93 -1.07
C GLU A 96 9.18 -18.10 -0.57
N GLY A 97 8.83 -19.32 -0.96
CA GLY A 97 9.61 -20.50 -0.61
C GLY A 97 11.02 -20.45 -1.20
N GLU A 98 11.98 -21.12 -0.56
CA GLU A 98 13.41 -21.04 -0.92
C GLU A 98 13.69 -21.23 -2.41
N THR A 99 13.05 -22.23 -3.03
CA THR A 99 13.23 -22.50 -4.46
C THR A 99 12.78 -21.33 -5.34
N ARG A 100 11.77 -20.57 -4.92
CA ARG A 100 11.16 -19.47 -5.67
C ARG A 100 11.89 -18.15 -5.50
N LYS A 101 12.69 -17.97 -4.45
CA LYS A 101 13.47 -16.73 -4.22
C LYS A 101 14.36 -16.37 -5.41
N ARG A 102 14.84 -17.36 -6.17
CA ARG A 102 15.66 -17.16 -7.38
C ARG A 102 14.99 -16.30 -8.44
N VAL A 103 13.65 -16.32 -8.55
CA VAL A 103 12.89 -15.52 -9.52
C VAL A 103 12.36 -14.20 -8.94
N CYS A 104 12.69 -13.91 -7.68
CA CYS A 104 12.30 -12.69 -6.97
C CYS A 104 13.50 -11.74 -6.82
N LYS A 105 14.48 -11.84 -7.71
CA LYS A 105 15.67 -11.00 -7.75
C LYS A 105 15.46 -9.85 -8.73
N PHE A 106 15.69 -8.63 -8.28
CA PHE A 106 15.48 -7.42 -9.06
C PHE A 106 16.60 -6.42 -8.77
N GLN A 107 17.00 -5.65 -9.77
CA GLN A 107 17.82 -4.47 -9.55
C GLN A 107 17.01 -3.46 -8.73
N ASP A 108 17.58 -3.04 -7.62
CA ASP A 108 17.03 -2.04 -6.72
C ASP A 108 17.37 -0.62 -7.20
N LEU A 109 16.93 0.41 -6.48
CA LEU A 109 17.13 1.83 -6.83
C LEU A 109 18.60 2.28 -6.81
N ASP A 110 19.47 1.54 -6.12
CA ASP A 110 20.92 1.76 -6.11
C ASP A 110 21.68 0.92 -7.15
N GLY A 111 20.97 0.18 -8.00
CA GLY A 111 21.53 -0.68 -9.04
C GLY A 111 21.92 -2.08 -8.57
N GLU A 112 21.91 -2.36 -7.27
CA GLU A 112 22.27 -3.68 -6.73
C GLU A 112 21.12 -4.68 -6.89
N GLU A 113 21.46 -5.92 -7.22
CA GLU A 113 20.48 -7.01 -7.26
C GLU A 113 20.07 -7.41 -5.84
N ARG A 114 18.77 -7.36 -5.55
CA ARG A 114 18.22 -7.79 -4.25
C ARG A 114 17.02 -8.69 -4.39
N THR A 115 16.76 -9.45 -3.33
CA THR A 115 15.65 -10.40 -3.28
C THR A 115 14.41 -9.78 -2.63
N PHE A 116 13.32 -9.68 -3.40
CA PHE A 116 12.00 -9.19 -2.99
C PHE A 116 11.05 -10.36 -2.74
N HIS A 117 11.37 -11.14 -1.71
CA HIS A 117 10.71 -12.43 -1.44
C HIS A 117 9.41 -12.31 -0.65
N LEU A 118 9.18 -11.21 0.09
CA LEU A 118 7.91 -10.99 0.77
C LEU A 118 6.84 -10.72 -0.27
N HIS A 119 5.67 -11.33 -0.08
CA HIS A 119 4.53 -11.08 -0.97
C HIS A 119 3.21 -10.97 -0.22
N ALA A 120 2.45 -9.92 -0.56
CA ALA A 120 1.05 -9.81 -0.21
C ALA A 120 0.18 -10.38 -1.33
N ARG A 121 -0.95 -11.00 -0.96
CA ARG A 121 -1.89 -11.62 -1.90
C ARG A 121 -3.13 -10.75 -2.08
N PHE A 122 -3.59 -10.62 -3.32
CA PHE A 122 -4.89 -10.03 -3.65
C PHE A 122 -5.67 -10.95 -4.60
N THR A 123 -7.00 -10.80 -4.59
CA THR A 123 -7.97 -11.58 -5.37
C THR A 123 -8.79 -10.65 -6.26
N PRO A 124 -9.32 -11.09 -7.41
CA PRO A 124 -9.40 -12.48 -7.91
C PRO A 124 -8.08 -13.00 -8.51
N GLY A 125 -7.87 -14.32 -8.44
CA GLY A 125 -6.75 -15.01 -9.06
C GLY A 125 -5.46 -15.08 -8.21
N ALA A 126 -4.33 -15.32 -8.87
CA ALA A 126 -3.01 -15.46 -8.23
C ALA A 126 -2.24 -14.12 -8.17
N GLY A 127 -2.92 -13.03 -7.80
CA GLY A 127 -2.35 -11.70 -7.69
C GLY A 127 -1.35 -11.58 -6.54
N ARG A 128 -0.19 -10.98 -6.79
CA ARG A 128 0.92 -10.82 -5.84
C ARG A 128 1.51 -9.42 -5.94
N ILE A 129 1.79 -8.83 -4.79
CA ILE A 129 2.66 -7.67 -4.65
C ILE A 129 3.94 -8.14 -3.98
N HIS A 130 5.07 -8.11 -4.67
CA HIS A 130 6.38 -8.50 -4.12
C HIS A 130 7.15 -7.30 -3.63
N PHE A 131 7.74 -7.42 -2.45
CA PHE A 131 8.46 -6.34 -1.80
C PHE A 131 9.61 -6.82 -0.90
N ARG A 132 10.39 -5.86 -0.41
CA ARG A 132 11.37 -6.05 0.68
C ARG A 132 11.22 -4.93 1.71
N LEU A 133 11.67 -5.17 2.94
CA LEU A 133 11.74 -4.16 3.99
C LEU A 133 13.01 -3.32 3.83
N ILE A 134 12.88 -2.01 4.09
CA ILE A 134 13.96 -1.04 4.15
C ILE A 134 13.98 -0.45 5.57
N GLY A 135 14.48 -1.24 6.52
CA GLY A 135 14.39 -0.92 7.96
C GLY A 135 15.02 0.44 8.32
N ALA A 136 16.14 0.79 7.69
CA ALA A 136 16.81 2.08 7.91
C ALA A 136 15.94 3.30 7.51
N GLU A 137 14.96 3.11 6.63
CA GLU A 137 14.05 4.18 6.18
C GLU A 137 12.65 4.05 6.79
N GLY A 138 12.33 2.97 7.51
CA GLY A 138 10.96 2.67 7.94
C GLY A 138 10.00 2.47 6.77
N LYS A 139 10.50 1.92 5.66
CA LYS A 139 9.74 1.78 4.40
C LYS A 139 9.74 0.35 3.90
N ILE A 140 8.87 0.07 2.95
CA ILE A 140 9.00 -1.12 2.10
C ILE A 140 9.18 -0.71 0.65
N ARG A 141 9.86 -1.57 -0.10
CA ARG A 141 10.13 -1.33 -1.52
C ARG A 141 9.48 -2.41 -2.37
N ILE A 142 8.60 -1.99 -3.27
CA ILE A 142 7.80 -2.83 -4.17
C ILE A 142 8.56 -3.05 -5.47
N ALA A 143 8.78 -4.31 -5.83
CA ALA A 143 9.42 -4.69 -7.09
C ALA A 143 8.44 -5.22 -8.14
N HIS A 144 7.26 -5.69 -7.72
CA HIS A 144 6.28 -6.27 -8.64
C HIS A 144 4.87 -6.12 -8.11
N GLY A 145 3.92 -5.74 -8.98
CA GLY A 145 2.48 -5.75 -8.68
C GLY A 145 1.70 -6.35 -9.84
N GLY A 146 1.14 -7.55 -9.67
CA GLY A 146 0.38 -8.21 -10.73
C GLY A 146 0.28 -9.72 -10.57
N SER A 147 0.21 -10.45 -11.68
CA SER A 147 0.21 -11.92 -11.70
C SER A 147 1.43 -12.49 -10.99
N LYS A 148 1.31 -13.70 -10.41
CA LYS A 148 2.45 -14.48 -9.92
C LYS A 148 3.59 -14.52 -10.95
N ILE A 149 4.80 -14.15 -10.52
CA ILE A 149 6.01 -14.23 -11.34
C ILE A 149 6.21 -15.69 -11.76
N ARG A 150 6.22 -15.92 -13.07
CA ARG A 150 6.60 -17.19 -13.67
C ARG A 150 8.09 -17.10 -13.99
N PRO A 151 8.90 -18.14 -13.69
CA PRO A 151 10.18 -18.26 -14.38
C PRO A 151 9.90 -18.21 -15.88
N ASP A 152 10.78 -17.55 -16.62
CA ASP A 152 10.72 -17.56 -18.09
C ASP A 152 10.49 -19.00 -18.56
N LEU A 153 9.51 -19.16 -19.44
CA LEU A 153 9.13 -20.46 -20.01
C LEU A 153 10.21 -20.91 -21.00
#